data_AF-A0A7R8NEU3-F1
#
_entry.id   AF-A0A7R8NEU3-F1
#
_cell.length_a   1.000
_cell.length_b   1.000
_cell.length_c   1.000
_cell.angle_alpha   90.00
_cell.angle_beta   90.00
_cell.angle_gamma   90.00
#
_symmetry.space_group_name_H-M   'P 1'
#
loop_
_entity.id
_entity.type
_entity.pdbx_description
1 polymer ?
#
loop_
_entity_poly.entity_id
_entity_poly.type
_entity_poly.pdbx_seq_one_letter_code
_entity_poly.pdbx_strand_id
1 'polypeptide(L)' 'MAHHHHKSNEEVEGDPDTGHSRGMPRRPDEKKLDERLEKDREEVRRPPEEDGRAD' A
#
# COMPACT_ATOMS: atom_id res chain seq x y z
N MET A 1 9.61 11.38 -42.22
CA MET A 1 9.34 10.27 -41.29
C MET A 1 8.19 10.70 -40.39
N ALA A 2 7.01 10.12 -40.58
CA ALA A 2 5.85 10.43 -39.76
C ALA A 2 6.06 9.78 -38.38
N HIS A 3 6.30 10.59 -37.35
CA HIS A 3 6.36 10.09 -35.99
C HIS A 3 4.93 9.80 -35.54
N HIS A 4 4.62 8.52 -35.31
CA HIS A 4 3.34 8.13 -34.73
C HIS A 4 3.22 8.77 -33.33
N HIS A 5 2.29 9.71 -33.19
CA HIS A 5 2.02 10.42 -31.93
C HIS A 5 1.17 9.61 -30.93
N HIS A 6 0.93 8.34 -31.23
CA HIS A 6 0.13 7.45 -30.40
C HIS A 6 1.05 6.42 -29.78
N LYS A 7 1.06 6.37 -28.44
CA LYS A 7 1.70 5.30 -27.69
C LYS A 7 0.97 3.99 -27.99
N SER A 8 1.69 2.89 -28.10
CA SER A 8 1.12 1.57 -28.30
C SER A 8 0.30 1.13 -27.08
N ASN A 9 -0.63 0.18 -27.26
CA ASN A 9 -1.41 -0.36 -26.14
C ASN A 9 -0.51 -0.97 -25.06
N GLU A 10 0.59 -1.60 -25.46
CA GLU A 10 1.61 -2.16 -24.55
C GLU A 10 2.28 -1.06 -23.71
N GLU A 11 2.61 0.09 -24.32
CA GLU A 11 3.14 1.27 -23.60
C GLU A 11 2.09 1.96 -22.71
N VAL A 12 0.79 1.74 -22.96
CA VAL A 12 -0.32 2.28 -22.16
C VAL A 12 -0.67 1.35 -21.00
N GLU A 13 -0.54 0.04 -21.18
CA GLU A 13 -0.89 -0.95 -20.15
C GLU A 13 0.19 -1.05 -19.06
N GLY A 14 1.47 -0.88 -19.40
CA GLY A 14 2.57 -0.89 -18.43
C GLY A 14 2.79 -2.26 -17.76
N ASP A 15 3.74 -2.33 -16.82
CA ASP A 15 4.02 -3.56 -16.05
C ASP A 15 2.89 -3.81 -15.04
N PRO A 16 2.15 -4.94 -15.08
CA PRO A 16 1.07 -5.21 -14.14
C PRO A 16 1.50 -5.32 -12.67
N ASP A 17 2.78 -5.61 -12.40
CA ASP A 17 3.30 -5.78 -11.04
C ASP A 17 3.63 -4.45 -10.36
N THR A 18 3.95 -3.41 -11.14
CA THR A 18 4.40 -2.09 -10.62
C THR A 18 3.72 -0.87 -11.24
N GLY A 19 3.08 -1.06 -12.38
CA GLY A 19 2.46 -0.07 -13.24
C GLY A 19 0.95 -0.23 -13.27
N HIS A 20 0.28 0.79 -12.75
CA HIS A 20 -1.13 1.06 -13.01
C HIS A 20 -2.09 0.15 -12.24
N SER A 21 -2.05 0.25 -10.91
CA SER A 21 -3.31 0.26 -10.18
C SER A 21 -4.24 1.27 -10.87
N ARG A 22 -5.40 0.81 -11.37
CA ARG A 22 -6.50 1.61 -11.97
C ARG A 22 -7.13 2.61 -10.98
N GLY A 23 -6.36 3.12 -10.04
CA GLY A 23 -6.77 3.92 -8.91
C GLY A 23 -5.88 5.15 -8.80
N MET A 24 -6.40 6.13 -8.05
CA MET A 24 -5.75 7.38 -7.70
C MET A 24 -4.26 7.20 -7.36
N PRO A 25 -3.41 8.22 -7.60
CA PRO A 25 -1.99 8.19 -7.23
C PRO A 25 -1.77 7.59 -5.84
N ARG A 26 -0.73 6.77 -5.71
CA ARG A 26 -0.31 6.19 -4.43
C ARG A 26 -0.23 7.30 -3.39
N ARG A 27 -0.75 7.02 -2.18
CA ARG A 27 -0.75 8.02 -1.12
C ARG A 27 0.69 8.27 -0.69
N PRO A 28 1.10 9.53 -0.46
CA PRO A 28 2.45 9.82 -0.01
C PRO A 28 2.78 9.21 1.36
N ASP A 29 1.76 8.91 2.16
CA ASP A 29 1.87 8.32 3.50
C ASP A 29 1.60 6.80 3.56
N GLU A 30 1.45 6.13 2.41
CA GLU A 30 1.03 4.71 2.34
C GLU A 30 1.94 3.79 3.17
N LYS A 31 3.26 3.95 3.08
CA LYS A 31 4.23 3.19 3.90
C LYS A 31 3.99 3.34 5.40
N LYS A 32 3.66 4.56 5.85
CA LYS A 32 3.38 4.83 7.27
C LYS A 32 2.08 4.17 7.73
N LEU A 33 1.12 3.97 6.83
CA LEU A 33 -0.12 3.26 7.13
C LEU A 33 0.13 1.76 7.25
N ASP A 34 0.96 1.19 6.38
CA ASP A 34 1.33 -0.22 6.45
C ASP A 34 2.08 -0.53 7.76
N GLU A 35 3.04 0.31 8.14
CA GLU A 35 3.75 0.21 9.43
C GLU A 35 2.80 0.27 10.64
N ARG A 36 1.84 1.20 10.62
CA ARG A 36 0.83 1.32 11.67
C ARG A 36 -0.07 0.09 11.75
N LEU A 37 -0.51 -0.42 10.60
CA LEU A 37 -1.36 -1.61 10.53
C LEU A 37 -0.64 -2.84 11.09
N GLU A 38 0.66 -3.00 10.82
CA GLU A 38 1.46 -4.08 11.38
C GLU A 38 1.57 -3.97 12.91
N LYS A 39 1.85 -2.77 13.43
CA LYS A 39 1.90 -2.50 14.87
C LYS A 39 0.57 -2.78 15.56
N ASP A 40 -0.54 -2.32 14.99
CA ASP A 40 -1.87 -2.55 15.55
C ASP A 40 -2.21 -4.05 15.61
N ARG A 41 -1.79 -4.82 14.59
CA ARG A 41 -1.95 -6.28 14.59
C ARG A 41 -1.12 -6.96 15.68
N GLU A 42 0.09 -6.48 15.94
CA GLU A 42 0.94 -6.97 17.02
C GLU A 42 0.30 -6.68 18.40
N GLU A 43 -0.20 -5.47 18.60
CA GLU A 43 -0.88 -5.06 19.85
C GLU A 43 -2.15 -5.88 20.11
N VAL A 44 -2.99 -6.10 19.10
CA VAL A 44 -4.21 -6.91 19.23
C VAL A 44 -3.91 -8.40 19.38
N ARG A 45 -2.80 -8.89 18.82
CA ARG A 45 -2.35 -10.28 18.99
C ARG A 45 -1.78 -10.54 20.38
N ARG A 46 -1.32 -9.49 21.08
CA ARG A 46 -0.80 -9.62 22.43
C ARG A 46 -1.95 -9.97 23.37
N PRO A 47 -1.82 -11.04 24.19
CA PRO A 47 -2.79 -11.26 25.27
C PRO A 47 -2.82 -10.01 26.15
N PRO A 48 -4.00 -9.62 26.68
CA PRO A 48 -4.07 -8.50 27.60
C PRO A 48 -3.05 -8.72 28.71
N GLU A 49 -2.15 -7.76 28.93
CA GLU A 49 -1.33 -7.79 30.13
C GLU A 49 -2.32 -7.82 31.30
N GLU A 50 -2.19 -8.83 32.15
CA GLU A 50 -2.97 -8.89 33.39
C GLU A 50 -2.59 -7.65 34.19
N ASP A 51 -3.37 -6.58 34.02
CA ASP A 51 -3.27 -5.35 34.79
C ASP A 51 -3.52 -5.72 36.25
N GLY A 52 -2.43 -6.08 36.94
CA GLY A 52 -2.36 -6.44 38.35
C GLY A 52 -2.63 -5.24 39.26
N ARG A 53 -3.82 -4.65 39.14
CA ARG A 53 -4.43 -3.89 40.23
C ARG A 53 -5.10 -4.89 41.15
N ALA A 54 -4.28 -5.57 41.94
CA ALA A 54 -4.73 -6.10 43.22
C ALA A 54 -5.11 -4.90 44.11
N ASP A 55 -6.29 -5.03 44.72
CA ASP A 55 -6.96 -4.11 45.66
C ASP A 55 -6.02 -3.49 46.72
#